data_AF-A0AAU3GBC3-F1
#
_entry.id   AF-A0AAU3GBC3-F1
#
_cell.length_a   1.000
_cell.length_b   1.000
_cell.length_c   1.000
_cell.angle_alpha   90.00
_cell.angle_beta   90.00
_cell.angle_gamma   90.00
#
_symmetry.space_group_name_H-M   'P 1'
#
loop_
_entity.id
_entity.type
_entity.pdbx_description
1 polymer ?
#
loop_
_entity_poly.entity_id
_entity_poly.type
_entity_poly.pdbx_seq_one_letter_code
_entity_poly.pdbx_strand_id
1 'polypeptide(L)'
;MTRIRELDALRGFAVCGITLVNTWQHTVGAIGRHTTTPVDWIVENLLQSRFFPIFSFLFGVSFVLFLRSAARRTPRPRLVLLRRLAVLACLGLLHRMANPGEVLLPYAVTGAIVLLPASYLHRLLVLLAGAAATLWAALAHAGGVWLVPGVFLLGMAVIEYAPGPRALKPAFLTSALLGVALTGAWVYLWGRPGAFDFPYTVSVYPLAGLAAATAYCTGVLLLLRHRPGSLAFLEPLGRMALSAYVSSTLAILAALPLLVLDGGRTGVVAVAAVTIAVQAAFAHWWLARFRYGPLEWAWRCLTWWEIVPNRRPAEGPPA
;
A
#
# COMPACT_ATOMS: atom_id res chain seq x y z
N MET A 1 15.67 -12.46 12.70
CA MET A 1 14.93 -11.20 12.53
C MET A 1 13.61 -11.34 13.27
N THR A 2 13.47 -10.64 14.39
CA THR A 2 12.20 -10.53 15.12
C THR A 2 11.19 -9.92 14.18
N ARG A 3 10.10 -10.63 13.88
CA ARG A 3 9.06 -10.16 12.94
C ARG A 3 8.29 -9.02 13.60
N ILE A 4 8.01 -7.97 12.84
CA ILE A 4 7.19 -6.85 13.31
C ILE A 4 5.76 -7.17 12.93
N ARG A 5 5.04 -7.86 13.82
CA ARG A 5 3.64 -8.29 13.59
C ARG A 5 2.74 -7.10 13.22
N GLU A 6 3.00 -5.95 13.83
CA GLU A 6 2.28 -4.70 13.56
C GLU A 6 2.42 -4.25 12.10
N LEU A 7 3.61 -4.40 11.51
CA LEU A 7 3.86 -4.03 10.13
C LEU A 7 3.17 -5.00 9.16
N ASP A 8 3.16 -6.29 9.50
CA ASP A 8 2.48 -7.31 8.70
C ASP A 8 0.95 -7.11 8.75
N ALA A 9 0.37 -6.84 9.92
CA ALA A 9 -1.05 -6.51 10.05
C ALA A 9 -1.43 -5.22 9.28
N LEU A 10 -0.60 -4.17 9.38
CA LEU A 10 -0.82 -2.91 8.66
C LEU A 10 -0.74 -3.08 7.15
N ARG A 11 0.19 -3.91 6.64
CA ARG A 11 0.21 -4.29 5.22
C ARG A 11 -1.03 -5.07 4.81
N GLY A 12 -1.49 -6.03 5.64
CA GLY A 12 -2.71 -6.79 5.36
C GLY A 12 -3.94 -5.89 5.28
N PHE A 13 -4.04 -4.91 6.18
CA PHE A 13 -5.06 -3.86 6.13
C PHE A 13 -4.97 -3.03 4.84
N ALA A 14 -3.76 -2.62 4.44
CA ALA A 14 -3.56 -1.86 3.21
C ALA A 14 -3.97 -2.66 1.96
N VAL A 15 -3.64 -3.95 1.90
CA VAL A 15 -4.02 -4.86 0.80
C VAL A 15 -5.54 -4.96 0.68
N CYS A 16 -6.26 -5.12 1.81
CA CYS A 16 -7.73 -5.19 1.79
C CYS A 16 -8.34 -3.93 1.16
N GLY A 17 -7.87 -2.75 1.56
CA GLY A 17 -8.38 -1.49 1.01
C GLY A 17 -8.02 -1.30 -0.47
N ILE A 18 -6.80 -1.66 -0.88
CA ILE A 18 -6.39 -1.61 -2.29
C ILE A 18 -7.23 -2.56 -3.15
N THR A 19 -7.53 -3.77 -2.68
CA THR A 19 -8.39 -4.71 -3.41
C THR A 19 -9.76 -4.10 -3.71
N LEU A 20 -10.40 -3.48 -2.72
CA LEU A 20 -11.70 -2.82 -2.90
C LEU A 20 -11.59 -1.62 -3.86
N VAL A 21 -10.61 -0.74 -3.65
CA VAL A 21 -10.41 0.45 -4.49
C VAL A 21 -10.11 0.06 -5.95
N ASN A 22 -9.26 -0.94 -6.18
CA ASN A 22 -8.93 -1.39 -7.53
C ASN A 22 -10.15 -2.04 -8.21
N THR A 23 -10.93 -2.85 -7.48
CA THR A 23 -12.17 -3.44 -8.02
C THR A 23 -13.12 -2.34 -8.51
N TRP A 24 -13.27 -1.29 -7.71
CA TRP A 24 -14.08 -0.13 -8.06
C TRP A 24 -13.50 0.65 -9.26
N GLN A 25 -12.20 0.93 -9.27
CA GLN A 25 -11.54 1.69 -10.36
C GLN A 25 -11.68 0.98 -11.71
N HIS A 26 -11.48 -0.35 -11.74
CA HIS A 26 -11.66 -1.14 -12.96
C HIS A 26 -13.11 -1.13 -13.44
N THR A 27 -14.07 -1.27 -12.52
CA THR A 27 -15.50 -1.27 -12.86
C THR A 27 -15.93 0.08 -13.42
N VAL A 28 -15.57 1.19 -12.75
CA VAL A 28 -15.92 2.54 -13.19
C VAL A 28 -15.19 2.91 -14.50
N GLY A 29 -13.94 2.49 -14.66
CA GLY A 29 -13.18 2.68 -15.90
C GLY A 29 -13.78 1.94 -17.10
N ALA A 30 -14.39 0.77 -16.87
CA ALA A 30 -15.01 -0.04 -17.92
C ALA A 30 -16.42 0.45 -18.33
N ILE A 31 -17.25 0.86 -17.36
CA ILE A 31 -18.63 1.32 -17.62
C ILE A 31 -18.66 2.74 -18.23
N GLY A 32 -17.68 3.58 -17.90
CA GLY A 32 -17.79 5.03 -18.10
C GLY A 32 -18.71 5.67 -17.04
N ARG A 33 -18.34 6.83 -16.51
CA ARG A 33 -19.10 7.48 -15.42
C ARG A 33 -20.39 8.12 -15.95
N HIS A 34 -21.46 7.35 -16.08
CA HIS A 34 -22.77 7.85 -16.49
C HIS A 34 -23.74 8.11 -15.32
N THR A 35 -23.59 7.39 -14.20
CA THR A 35 -24.39 7.57 -12.98
C THR A 35 -23.51 7.47 -11.73
N THR A 36 -23.76 8.32 -10.74
CA THR A 36 -23.11 8.26 -9.42
C THR A 36 -24.02 7.50 -8.44
N THR A 37 -23.43 6.56 -7.70
CA THR A 37 -24.10 5.73 -6.69
C THR A 37 -23.59 6.06 -5.29
N PRO A 38 -24.29 5.65 -4.21
CA PRO A 38 -23.78 5.76 -2.85
C PRO A 38 -22.43 5.04 -2.67
N VAL A 39 -22.21 3.91 -3.37
CA VAL A 39 -20.95 3.17 -3.32
C VAL A 39 -19.80 4.01 -3.88
N ASP A 40 -20.01 4.72 -5.00
CA ASP A 40 -18.97 5.63 -5.53
C ASP A 40 -18.61 6.70 -4.53
N TRP A 41 -19.62 7.32 -3.93
CA TRP A 41 -19.40 8.41 -2.99
C TRP A 41 -18.56 7.93 -1.80
N ILE A 42 -18.88 6.75 -1.25
CA ILE A 42 -18.11 6.16 -0.15
C ILE A 42 -16.69 5.83 -0.60
N VAL A 43 -16.52 5.13 -1.72
CA VAL A 43 -15.19 4.72 -2.18
C VAL A 43 -14.32 5.93 -2.50
N GLU A 44 -14.84 6.91 -3.24
CA GLU A 44 -14.10 8.10 -3.66
C GLU A 44 -13.70 8.98 -2.46
N ASN A 45 -14.59 9.19 -1.49
CA ASN A 45 -14.31 10.10 -0.38
C ASN A 45 -13.62 9.45 0.82
N LEU A 46 -13.79 8.14 1.07
CA LEU A 46 -13.25 7.49 2.27
C LEU A 46 -12.08 6.53 1.98
N LEU A 47 -11.99 5.96 0.76
CA LEU A 47 -11.07 4.86 0.46
C LEU A 47 -10.03 5.20 -0.62
N GLN A 48 -10.49 5.70 -1.77
CA GLN A 48 -9.63 6.09 -2.89
C GLN A 48 -8.66 7.19 -2.44
N SER A 49 -7.40 7.15 -2.87
CA SER A 49 -6.34 8.08 -2.43
C SER A 49 -5.96 8.00 -0.94
N ARG A 50 -6.54 7.08 -0.15
CA ARG A 50 -6.15 6.85 1.26
C ARG A 50 -5.29 5.60 1.40
N PHE A 51 -5.67 4.50 0.75
CA PHE A 51 -4.93 3.23 0.86
C PHE A 51 -3.64 3.18 0.02
N PHE A 52 -3.63 3.87 -1.13
CA PHE A 52 -2.44 3.94 -1.98
C PHE A 52 -1.23 4.59 -1.28
N PRO A 53 -1.36 5.77 -0.62
CA PRO A 53 -0.26 6.33 0.17
C PRO A 53 0.21 5.44 1.32
N ILE A 54 -0.70 4.69 1.98
CA ILE A 54 -0.31 3.72 3.03
C ILE A 54 0.63 2.67 2.44
N PHE A 55 0.25 2.05 1.33
CA PHE A 55 1.08 1.04 0.69
C PHE A 55 2.41 1.61 0.18
N SER A 56 2.39 2.83 -0.38
CA SER A 56 3.62 3.55 -0.77
C SER A 56 4.55 3.79 0.42
N PHE A 57 4.01 4.26 1.54
CA PHE A 57 4.76 4.54 2.76
C PHE A 57 5.40 3.25 3.31
N LEU A 58 4.61 2.17 3.36
CA LEU A 58 5.08 0.86 3.80
C LEU A 58 6.17 0.30 2.88
N PHE A 59 6.14 0.60 1.58
CA PHE A 59 7.23 0.23 0.67
C PHE A 59 8.55 0.92 1.08
N GLY A 60 8.52 2.22 1.37
CA GLY A 60 9.68 2.97 1.90
C GLY A 60 10.23 2.38 3.21
N VAL A 61 9.35 2.04 4.15
CA VAL A 61 9.74 1.34 5.40
C VAL A 61 10.40 -0.01 5.10
N SER A 62 9.79 -0.79 4.19
CA SER A 62 10.26 -2.11 3.79
C SER A 62 11.64 -2.07 3.14
N PHE A 63 11.91 -1.01 2.37
CA PHE A 63 13.18 -0.78 1.70
C PHE A 63 14.33 -0.71 2.72
N VAL A 64 14.18 0.11 3.75
CA VAL A 64 15.21 0.25 4.81
C VAL A 64 15.39 -1.05 5.59
N LEU A 65 14.30 -1.72 5.96
CA LEU A 65 14.35 -3.00 6.67
C LEU A 65 15.08 -4.08 5.85
N PHE A 66 14.84 -4.12 4.53
CA PHE A 66 15.55 -5.03 3.64
C PHE A 66 17.03 -4.65 3.53
N LEU A 67 17.35 -3.37 3.31
CA LEU A 67 18.74 -2.91 3.18
C LEU A 67 19.58 -3.25 4.42
N ARG A 68 19.03 -3.01 5.63
CA ARG A 68 19.65 -3.40 6.91
C ARG A 68 19.84 -4.91 7.01
N SER A 69 18.90 -5.70 6.49
CA SER A 69 19.04 -7.16 6.47
C SER A 69 20.07 -7.66 5.46
N ALA A 70 20.18 -7.03 4.30
CA ALA A 70 21.17 -7.39 3.29
C ALA A 70 22.59 -7.01 3.74
N ALA A 71 22.75 -5.89 4.45
CA ALA A 71 24.03 -5.42 4.99
C ALA A 71 24.65 -6.41 6.00
N ARG A 72 23.81 -7.19 6.70
CA ARG A 72 24.28 -8.27 7.60
C ARG A 72 24.74 -9.54 6.87
N ARG A 73 24.45 -9.69 5.58
CA ARG A 73 24.72 -10.92 4.81
C ARG A 73 25.77 -10.73 3.72
N THR A 74 25.92 -9.51 3.21
CA THR A 74 26.76 -9.23 2.04
C THR A 74 27.45 -7.88 2.16
N PRO A 75 28.66 -7.73 1.59
CA PRO A 75 29.38 -6.46 1.58
C PRO A 75 28.76 -5.41 0.64
N ARG A 76 27.93 -5.84 -0.33
CA ARG A 76 27.30 -4.94 -1.33
C ARG A 76 25.76 -5.00 -1.26
N PRO A 77 25.13 -4.57 -0.14
CA PRO A 77 23.69 -4.74 0.08
C PRO A 77 22.80 -3.97 -0.90
N ARG A 78 23.27 -2.82 -1.41
CA ARG A 78 22.54 -1.99 -2.38
C ARG A 78 22.44 -2.64 -3.75
N LEU A 79 23.43 -3.45 -4.16
CA LEU A 79 23.34 -4.23 -5.40
C LEU A 79 22.27 -5.31 -5.30
N VAL A 80 22.18 -5.99 -4.15
CA VAL A 80 21.11 -6.98 -3.91
C VAL A 80 19.73 -6.30 -3.92
N LEU A 81 19.63 -5.10 -3.37
CA LEU A 81 18.40 -4.31 -3.42
C LEU A 81 18.04 -3.85 -4.84
N LEU A 82 19.03 -3.42 -5.65
CA LEU A 82 18.81 -3.10 -7.05
C LEU A 82 18.31 -4.32 -7.83
N ARG A 83 18.89 -5.50 -7.61
CA ARG A 83 18.40 -6.77 -8.19
C ARG A 83 16.96 -7.06 -7.77
N ARG A 84 16.65 -6.90 -6.48
CA ARG A 84 15.29 -7.06 -5.94
C ARG A 84 14.29 -6.16 -6.66
N LEU A 85 14.66 -4.90 -6.91
CA LEU A 85 13.84 -3.94 -7.65
C LEU A 85 13.76 -4.29 -9.15
N ALA A 86 14.84 -4.76 -9.76
CA ALA A 86 14.83 -5.20 -11.16
C ALA A 86 13.88 -6.39 -11.36
N VAL A 87 13.90 -7.38 -10.46
CA VAL A 87 12.94 -8.50 -10.51
C VAL A 87 11.51 -8.00 -10.33
N LEU A 88 11.29 -7.04 -9.42
CA LEU A 88 9.97 -6.42 -9.23
C LEU A 88 9.52 -5.65 -10.48
N ALA A 89 10.43 -4.97 -11.17
CA ALA A 89 10.16 -4.28 -12.43
C ALA A 89 9.79 -5.28 -13.54
N CYS A 90 10.49 -6.42 -13.66
CA CYS A 90 10.13 -7.47 -14.60
C CYS A 90 8.73 -8.04 -14.32
N LEU A 91 8.41 -8.31 -13.05
CA LEU A 91 7.07 -8.73 -12.65
C LEU A 91 6.02 -7.66 -12.99
N GLY A 92 6.33 -6.38 -12.75
CA GLY A 92 5.46 -5.26 -13.11
C GLY A 92 5.23 -5.16 -14.62
N LEU A 93 6.28 -5.33 -15.45
CA LEU A 93 6.16 -5.33 -16.91
C LEU A 93 5.24 -6.45 -17.42
N LEU A 94 5.40 -7.67 -16.89
CA LEU A 94 4.52 -8.79 -17.20
C LEU A 94 3.08 -8.51 -16.75
N HIS A 95 2.92 -7.99 -15.54
CA HIS A 95 1.61 -7.67 -14.98
C HIS A 95 0.90 -6.54 -15.73
N ARG A 96 1.66 -5.58 -16.26
CA ARG A 96 1.14 -4.45 -17.04
C ARG A 96 0.41 -4.88 -18.30
N MET A 97 0.81 -6.01 -18.89
CA MET A 97 0.13 -6.61 -20.04
C MET A 97 -1.32 -7.00 -19.70
N ALA A 98 -1.58 -7.42 -18.47
CA ALA A 98 -2.92 -7.77 -17.98
C ALA A 98 -3.66 -6.56 -17.37
N ASN A 99 -2.94 -5.63 -16.74
CA ASN A 99 -3.50 -4.45 -16.10
C ASN A 99 -2.63 -3.20 -16.37
N PRO A 100 -3.01 -2.31 -17.31
CA PRO A 100 -2.25 -1.11 -17.64
C PRO A 100 -2.05 -0.12 -16.49
N GLY A 101 -2.90 -0.17 -15.45
CA GLY A 101 -2.89 0.71 -14.27
C GLY A 101 -2.16 0.14 -13.06
N GLU A 102 -1.23 -0.80 -13.25
CA GLU A 102 -0.57 -1.49 -12.16
C GLU A 102 0.50 -0.66 -11.43
N VAL A 103 0.73 -1.00 -10.16
CA VAL A 103 1.52 -0.20 -9.22
C VAL A 103 2.97 -0.71 -9.06
N LEU A 104 3.27 -1.96 -9.45
CA LEU A 104 4.57 -2.60 -9.22
C LEU A 104 5.70 -1.97 -10.04
N LEU A 105 5.50 -1.70 -11.34
CA LEU A 105 6.53 -1.08 -12.16
C LEU A 105 6.84 0.36 -11.70
N PRO A 106 5.85 1.25 -11.47
CA PRO A 106 6.12 2.56 -10.88
C PRO A 106 6.92 2.46 -9.57
N TYR A 107 6.57 1.52 -8.69
CA TYR A 107 7.24 1.34 -7.41
C TYR A 107 8.68 0.85 -7.56
N ALA A 108 8.93 -0.07 -8.48
CA ALA A 108 10.27 -0.58 -8.76
C ALA A 108 11.17 0.53 -9.31
N VAL A 109 10.67 1.31 -10.27
CA VAL A 109 11.40 2.43 -10.89
C VAL A 109 11.66 3.54 -9.87
N THR A 110 10.64 3.99 -9.14
CA THR A 110 10.81 5.00 -8.09
C THR A 110 11.73 4.50 -6.97
N GLY A 111 11.64 3.24 -6.58
CA GLY A 111 12.56 2.65 -5.61
C GLY A 111 14.02 2.69 -6.08
N ALA A 112 14.27 2.45 -7.37
CA ALA A 112 15.62 2.46 -7.93
C ALA A 112 16.17 3.88 -8.09
N ILE A 113 15.35 4.82 -8.58
CA ILE A 113 15.78 6.19 -8.90
C ILE A 113 15.79 7.09 -7.67
N VAL A 114 14.87 6.89 -6.72
CA VAL A 114 14.67 7.80 -5.59
C VAL A 114 15.20 7.21 -4.29
N LEU A 115 14.75 6.01 -3.91
CA LEU A 115 15.14 5.42 -2.62
C LEU A 115 16.61 4.95 -2.60
N LEU A 116 17.14 4.42 -3.72
CA LEU A 116 18.52 3.95 -3.77
C LEU A 116 19.53 5.08 -3.54
N PRO A 117 19.45 6.25 -4.23
CA PRO A 117 20.31 7.39 -3.92
C PRO A 117 20.02 7.98 -2.54
N ALA A 118 18.75 8.07 -2.13
CA ALA A 118 18.39 8.57 -0.79
C ALA A 118 18.99 7.75 0.34
N SER A 119 19.28 6.46 0.12
CA SER A 119 19.96 5.59 1.10
C SER A 119 21.42 5.97 1.43
N TYR A 120 21.97 6.98 0.74
CA TYR A 120 23.28 7.56 1.04
C TYR A 120 23.18 8.92 1.74
N LEU A 121 21.99 9.52 1.76
CA LEU A 121 21.78 10.86 2.30
C LEU A 121 21.54 10.80 3.82
N HIS A 122 21.74 11.94 4.48
CA HIS A 122 21.40 12.08 5.89
C HIS A 122 19.87 12.04 6.09
N ARG A 123 19.41 11.37 7.15
CA ARG A 123 17.98 11.17 7.48
C ARG A 123 17.12 12.46 7.46
N LEU A 124 17.69 13.60 7.85
CA LEU A 124 16.98 14.89 7.79
C LEU A 124 16.74 15.34 6.35
N LEU A 125 17.74 15.20 5.46
CA LEU A 125 17.58 15.53 4.04
C LEU A 125 16.52 14.64 3.40
N VAL A 126 16.50 13.35 3.74
CA VAL A 126 15.47 12.41 3.28
C VAL A 126 14.09 12.82 3.76
N LEU A 127 13.95 13.23 5.02
CA LEU A 127 12.68 13.70 5.58
C LEU A 127 12.20 14.98 4.89
N LEU A 128 13.07 15.98 4.76
CA LEU A 128 12.74 17.27 4.14
C LEU A 128 12.43 17.11 2.65
N ALA A 129 13.23 16.33 1.92
CA ALA A 129 12.97 16.02 0.52
C ALA A 129 11.66 15.23 0.35
N GLY A 130 11.38 14.27 1.23
CA GLY A 130 10.13 13.51 1.22
C GLY A 130 8.91 14.37 1.48
N ALA A 131 8.98 15.28 2.45
CA ALA A 131 7.91 16.23 2.76
C ALA A 131 7.68 17.21 1.60
N ALA A 132 8.76 17.80 1.05
CA ALA A 132 8.70 18.72 -0.07
C ALA A 132 8.14 18.06 -1.34
N ALA A 133 8.62 16.86 -1.69
CA ALA A 133 8.13 16.12 -2.86
C ALA A 133 6.67 15.70 -2.70
N THR A 134 6.25 15.30 -1.49
CA THR A 134 4.84 14.95 -1.21
C THR A 134 3.94 16.17 -1.36
N LEU A 135 4.35 17.31 -0.81
CA LEU A 135 3.59 18.56 -0.90
C LEU A 135 3.53 19.06 -2.35
N TRP A 136 4.65 19.06 -3.06
CA TRP A 136 4.70 19.41 -4.48
C TRP A 136 3.78 18.53 -5.32
N ALA A 137 3.77 17.21 -5.10
CA ALA A 137 2.89 16.29 -5.81
C ALA A 137 1.41 16.55 -5.50
N ALA A 138 1.06 16.83 -4.24
CA ALA A 138 -0.32 17.14 -3.85
C ALA A 138 -0.80 18.48 -4.44
N LEU A 139 0.05 19.51 -4.41
CA LEU A 139 -0.31 20.85 -4.86
C LEU A 139 -0.27 21.00 -6.38
N ALA A 140 0.80 20.52 -7.04
CA ALA A 140 0.99 20.75 -8.48
C ALA A 140 0.39 19.67 -9.38
N HIS A 141 0.14 18.45 -8.87
CA HIS A 141 -0.29 17.31 -9.69
C HIS A 141 -1.56 16.62 -9.18
N ALA A 142 -2.27 17.23 -8.22
CA ALA A 142 -3.45 16.64 -7.58
C ALA A 142 -3.20 15.24 -6.97
N GLY A 143 -1.94 14.91 -6.67
CA GLY A 143 -1.53 13.64 -6.09
C GLY A 143 -1.32 12.51 -7.10
N GLY A 144 -1.97 11.35 -6.85
CA GLY A 144 -1.81 10.15 -7.68
C GLY A 144 -0.40 9.54 -7.63
N VAL A 145 0.10 9.06 -8.77
CA VAL A 145 1.44 8.42 -8.88
C VAL A 145 2.58 9.37 -8.50
N TRP A 146 2.37 10.68 -8.62
CA TRP A 146 3.36 11.70 -8.24
C TRP A 146 3.61 11.74 -6.73
N LEU A 147 2.71 11.20 -5.89
CA LEU A 147 2.94 11.07 -4.45
C LEU A 147 3.98 10.00 -4.11
N VAL A 148 4.21 9.03 -5.01
CA VAL A 148 5.04 7.85 -4.71
C VAL A 148 6.45 8.21 -4.25
N PRO A 149 7.22 9.07 -4.97
CA PRO A 149 8.57 9.45 -4.53
C PRO A 149 8.60 10.08 -3.13
N GLY A 150 7.72 11.04 -2.87
CA GLY A 150 7.69 11.76 -1.60
C GLY A 150 7.29 10.84 -0.44
N VAL A 151 6.23 10.06 -0.61
CA VAL A 151 5.72 9.16 0.41
C VAL A 151 6.69 7.99 0.69
N PHE A 152 7.42 7.52 -0.33
CA PHE A 152 8.50 6.55 -0.16
C PHE A 152 9.62 7.09 0.74
N LEU A 153 10.07 8.32 0.49
CA LEU A 153 11.10 8.98 1.29
C LEU A 153 10.61 9.23 2.74
N LEU A 154 9.35 9.61 2.92
CA LEU A 154 8.75 9.71 4.25
C LEU A 154 8.75 8.36 4.99
N GLY A 155 8.40 7.27 4.30
CA GLY A 155 8.49 5.90 4.84
C GLY A 155 9.91 5.53 5.29
N MET A 156 10.91 5.87 4.46
CA MET A 156 12.33 5.68 4.78
C MET A 156 12.77 6.52 5.99
N ALA A 157 12.40 7.80 6.03
CA ALA A 157 12.78 8.68 7.13
C ALA A 157 12.14 8.24 8.46
N VAL A 158 10.84 7.93 8.46
CA VAL A 158 10.12 7.58 9.70
C VAL A 158 10.68 6.33 10.37
N ILE A 159 11.09 5.30 9.61
CA ILE A 159 11.70 4.09 10.21
C ILE A 159 13.12 4.33 10.72
N GLU A 160 13.80 5.39 10.27
CA GLU A 160 15.11 5.80 10.78
C GLU A 160 15.03 6.67 12.03
N TYR A 161 14.04 7.57 12.11
CA TYR A 161 13.75 8.34 13.32
C TYR A 161 13.09 7.48 14.41
N ALA A 162 12.32 6.46 14.00
CA ALA A 162 11.57 5.57 14.88
C ALA A 162 10.83 6.31 16.01
N PRO A 163 9.81 7.15 15.68
CA PRO A 163 9.10 7.95 16.65
C PRO A 163 8.63 7.12 17.84
N GLY A 164 8.82 7.66 19.04
CA GLY A 164 8.39 6.98 20.27
C GLY A 164 6.87 6.73 20.27
N PRO A 165 6.39 5.75 21.04
CA PRO A 165 4.98 5.38 21.07
C PRO A 165 4.05 6.50 21.52
N ARG A 166 4.58 7.46 22.29
CA ARG A 166 3.85 8.65 22.75
C ARG A 166 3.44 9.58 21.59
N ALA A 167 4.13 9.52 20.45
CA ALA A 167 3.80 10.33 19.28
C ALA A 167 2.59 9.79 18.50
N LEU A 168 2.18 8.53 18.70
CA LEU A 168 1.11 7.91 17.92
C LEU A 168 -0.27 8.55 18.17
N LYS A 169 -0.63 8.80 19.43
CA LYS A 169 -1.91 9.42 19.78
C LYS A 169 -2.07 10.84 19.24
N PRO A 170 -1.12 11.78 19.42
CA PRO A 170 -1.25 13.11 18.84
C PRO A 170 -1.24 13.05 17.31
N ALA A 171 -0.40 12.21 16.69
CA ALA A 171 -0.40 12.03 15.24
C ALA A 171 -1.75 11.52 14.72
N PHE A 172 -2.38 10.56 15.41
CA PHE A 172 -3.72 10.07 15.07
C PHE A 172 -4.76 11.18 15.19
N LEU A 173 -4.81 11.90 16.32
CA LEU A 173 -5.81 12.94 16.55
C LEU A 173 -5.68 14.07 15.54
N THR A 174 -4.47 14.58 15.30
CA THR A 174 -4.25 15.68 14.36
C THR A 174 -4.55 15.26 12.92
N SER A 175 -4.09 14.08 12.50
CA SER A 175 -4.34 13.59 11.14
C SER A 175 -5.80 13.19 10.91
N ALA A 176 -6.51 12.66 11.92
CA ALA A 176 -7.93 12.35 11.83
C ALA A 176 -8.78 13.62 11.72
N LEU A 177 -8.52 14.61 12.59
CA LEU A 177 -9.21 15.91 12.53
C LEU A 177 -8.96 16.60 11.19
N LEU A 178 -7.71 16.65 10.74
CA LEU A 178 -7.35 17.22 9.45
C LEU A 178 -7.98 16.45 8.29
N GLY A 179 -7.99 15.12 8.35
CA GLY A 179 -8.58 14.26 7.32
C GLY A 179 -10.10 14.47 7.19
N VAL A 180 -10.81 14.57 8.32
CA VAL A 180 -12.25 14.88 8.34
C VAL A 180 -12.49 16.29 7.80
N ALA A 181 -11.75 17.29 8.27
CA ALA A 181 -11.91 18.68 7.84
C ALA A 181 -11.65 18.85 6.33
N LEU A 182 -10.56 18.29 5.81
CA LEU A 182 -10.23 18.37 4.38
C LEU A 182 -11.18 17.55 3.50
N THR A 183 -11.66 16.40 3.97
CA THR A 183 -12.68 15.64 3.23
C THR A 183 -14.01 16.39 3.19
N GLY A 184 -14.42 17.01 4.30
CA GLY A 184 -15.60 17.89 4.33
C GLY A 184 -15.45 19.09 3.39
N ALA A 185 -14.28 19.73 3.40
CA ALA A 185 -13.97 20.82 2.47
C ALA A 185 -14.03 20.36 1.01
N TRP A 186 -13.46 19.20 0.68
CA TRP A 186 -13.53 18.62 -0.66
C TRP A 186 -14.98 18.39 -1.11
N VAL A 187 -15.80 17.73 -0.28
CA VAL A 187 -17.20 17.45 -0.60
C VAL A 187 -17.99 18.75 -0.80
N TYR A 188 -17.74 19.74 0.04
CA TYR A 188 -18.38 21.05 -0.08
C TYR A 188 -17.96 21.81 -1.35
N LEU A 189 -16.67 21.79 -1.70
CA LEU A 189 -16.15 22.46 -2.89
C LEU A 189 -16.60 21.77 -4.18
N TRP A 190 -16.65 20.44 -4.20
CA TRP A 190 -17.04 19.67 -5.39
C TRP A 190 -18.44 20.03 -5.90
N GLY A 191 -19.38 20.35 -5.01
CA GLY A 191 -20.75 20.72 -5.37
C GLY A 191 -20.95 22.20 -5.74
N ARG A 192 -19.92 23.05 -5.67
CA ARG A 192 -20.05 24.49 -5.88
C ARG A 192 -19.69 24.93 -7.31
N PRO A 193 -20.56 25.71 -7.98
CA PRO A 193 -20.21 26.36 -9.23
C PRO A 193 -18.95 27.21 -9.08
N GLY A 194 -18.03 27.11 -10.04
CA GLY A 194 -16.76 27.88 -10.06
C GLY A 194 -15.70 27.43 -9.04
N ALA A 195 -15.94 26.37 -8.26
CA ALA A 195 -14.94 25.89 -7.30
C ALA A 195 -13.63 25.46 -7.97
N PHE A 196 -13.70 24.94 -9.20
CA PHE A 196 -12.55 24.47 -9.98
C PHE A 196 -11.88 25.56 -10.83
N ASP A 197 -12.36 26.81 -10.76
CA ASP A 197 -11.70 27.94 -11.42
C ASP A 197 -10.35 28.26 -10.77
N PHE A 198 -10.16 27.80 -9.53
CA PHE A 198 -8.90 27.92 -8.79
C PHE A 198 -8.09 26.62 -8.88
N PRO A 199 -6.83 26.66 -9.37
CA PRO A 199 -6.00 25.47 -9.56
C PRO A 199 -5.78 24.63 -8.29
N TYR A 200 -5.81 25.26 -7.11
CA TYR A 200 -5.54 24.63 -5.82
C TYR A 200 -6.74 23.87 -5.23
N THR A 201 -7.95 24.05 -5.76
CA THR A 201 -9.14 23.31 -5.28
C THR A 201 -8.97 21.80 -5.45
N VAL A 202 -8.33 21.38 -6.55
CA VAL A 202 -8.07 19.95 -6.83
C VAL A 202 -7.07 19.36 -5.82
N SER A 203 -6.19 20.18 -5.25
CA SER A 203 -5.19 19.76 -4.26
C SER A 203 -5.79 19.39 -2.90
N VAL A 204 -7.03 19.80 -2.60
CA VAL A 204 -7.71 19.44 -1.34
C VAL A 204 -7.90 17.93 -1.23
N TYR A 205 -8.22 17.26 -2.34
CA TYR A 205 -8.44 15.82 -2.38
C TYR A 205 -7.23 14.97 -1.98
N PRO A 206 -6.03 15.12 -2.58
CA PRO A 206 -4.86 14.35 -2.16
C PRO A 206 -4.38 14.71 -0.75
N LEU A 207 -4.53 15.96 -0.30
CA LEU A 207 -4.20 16.35 1.07
C LEU A 207 -5.13 15.66 2.09
N ALA A 208 -6.43 15.59 1.79
CA ALA A 208 -7.38 14.80 2.58
C ALA A 208 -6.98 13.32 2.60
N GLY A 209 -6.58 12.78 1.45
CA GLY A 209 -6.09 11.41 1.29
C GLY A 209 -4.87 11.10 2.17
N LEU A 210 -3.87 11.98 2.18
CA LEU A 210 -2.64 11.84 3.00
C LEU A 210 -2.91 11.94 4.50
N ALA A 211 -3.78 12.88 4.90
CA ALA A 211 -4.18 13.03 6.30
C ALA A 211 -4.94 11.77 6.79
N ALA A 212 -5.94 11.32 6.01
CA ALA A 212 -6.68 10.10 6.34
C ALA A 212 -5.81 8.84 6.28
N ALA A 213 -4.88 8.71 5.33
CA ALA A 213 -3.91 7.62 5.29
C ALA A 213 -3.06 7.56 6.58
N THR A 214 -2.61 8.71 7.06
CA THR A 214 -1.87 8.83 8.32
C THR A 214 -2.74 8.45 9.51
N ALA A 215 -4.00 8.89 9.53
CA ALA A 215 -4.97 8.55 10.57
C ALA A 215 -5.26 7.05 10.58
N TYR A 216 -5.44 6.41 9.42
CA TYR A 216 -5.66 4.97 9.33
C TYR A 216 -4.44 4.18 9.82
N CYS A 217 -3.23 4.54 9.39
CA CYS A 217 -2.00 3.91 9.86
C CYS A 217 -1.83 4.02 11.38
N THR A 218 -1.93 5.25 11.92
CA THR A 218 -1.73 5.50 13.35
C THR A 218 -2.86 4.91 14.19
N GLY A 219 -4.09 4.94 13.69
CA GLY A 219 -5.25 4.31 14.33
C GLY A 219 -5.11 2.80 14.42
N VAL A 220 -4.70 2.13 13.34
CA VAL A 220 -4.41 0.69 13.33
C VAL A 220 -3.28 0.36 14.31
N LEU A 221 -2.20 1.14 14.33
CA LEU A 221 -1.09 0.92 15.28
C LEU A 221 -1.52 1.15 16.74
N LEU A 222 -2.37 2.14 17.02
CA LEU A 222 -2.94 2.37 18.35
C LEU A 222 -3.85 1.21 18.78
N LEU A 223 -4.70 0.71 17.88
CA LEU A 223 -5.56 -0.44 18.11
C LEU A 223 -4.74 -1.68 18.45
N LEU A 224 -3.72 -1.98 17.67
CA LEU A 224 -2.83 -3.12 17.91
C LEU A 224 -2.08 -3.03 19.24
N ARG A 225 -1.77 -1.80 19.69
CA ARG A 225 -1.16 -1.55 21.00
C ARG A 225 -2.13 -1.72 22.17
N HIS A 226 -3.39 -1.30 22.01
CA HIS A 226 -4.40 -1.40 23.06
C HIS A 226 -5.01 -2.81 23.14
N ARG A 227 -5.11 -3.49 21.99
CA ARG A 227 -5.71 -4.82 21.82
C ARG A 227 -4.79 -5.68 20.94
N PRO A 228 -3.67 -6.20 21.49
CA PRO A 228 -2.77 -7.05 20.74
C PRO A 228 -3.52 -8.27 20.20
N GLY A 229 -3.37 -8.54 18.90
CA GLY A 229 -4.04 -9.65 18.22
C GLY A 229 -5.38 -9.33 17.55
N SER A 230 -5.95 -8.13 17.76
CA SER A 230 -7.22 -7.71 17.13
C SER A 230 -7.23 -7.82 15.59
N LEU A 231 -6.07 -7.64 14.95
CA LEU A 231 -5.89 -7.80 13.51
C LEU A 231 -4.95 -8.95 13.14
N ALA A 232 -4.81 -9.96 14.02
CA ALA A 232 -3.95 -11.11 13.75
C ALA A 232 -4.36 -11.87 12.47
N PHE A 233 -5.66 -11.85 12.13
CA PHE A 233 -6.18 -12.47 10.90
C PHE A 233 -5.68 -11.80 9.62
N LEU A 234 -5.23 -10.53 9.68
CA LEU A 234 -4.66 -9.80 8.55
C LEU A 234 -3.15 -10.02 8.39
N GLU A 235 -2.45 -10.48 9.44
CA GLU A 235 -1.00 -10.70 9.38
C GLU A 235 -0.57 -11.67 8.25
N PRO A 236 -1.24 -12.82 8.05
CA PRO A 236 -0.93 -13.73 6.94
C PRO A 236 -1.09 -13.07 5.57
N LEU A 237 -2.16 -12.29 5.39
CA LEU A 237 -2.43 -11.58 4.16
C LEU A 237 -1.33 -10.55 3.87
N GLY A 238 -0.92 -9.78 4.88
CA GLY A 238 0.16 -8.80 4.74
C GLY A 238 1.55 -9.41 4.51
N ARG A 239 1.79 -10.64 5.00
CA ARG A 239 2.99 -11.42 4.68
C ARG A 239 3.04 -11.91 3.23
N MET A 240 1.88 -11.92 2.56
CA MET A 240 1.70 -12.35 1.18
C MET A 240 1.23 -11.21 0.28
N ALA A 241 1.63 -9.96 0.59
CA ALA A 241 1.13 -8.78 -0.09
C ALA A 241 1.35 -8.77 -1.61
N LEU A 242 2.46 -9.31 -2.12
CA LEU A 242 2.72 -9.40 -3.56
C LEU A 242 1.81 -10.45 -4.20
N SER A 243 1.71 -11.63 -3.58
CA SER A 243 0.80 -12.70 -4.03
C SER A 243 -0.67 -12.26 -3.99
N ALA A 244 -1.08 -11.55 -2.94
CA ALA A 244 -2.42 -11.03 -2.76
C ALA A 244 -2.74 -9.92 -3.78
N TYR A 245 -1.79 -9.02 -4.06
CA TYR A 245 -1.98 -7.97 -5.07
C TYR A 245 -2.19 -8.56 -6.48
N VAL A 246 -1.33 -9.48 -6.91
CA VAL A 246 -1.41 -10.09 -8.24
C VAL A 246 -2.68 -10.94 -8.37
N SER A 247 -2.98 -11.80 -7.38
CA SER A 247 -4.20 -12.61 -7.41
C SER A 247 -5.48 -11.76 -7.31
N SER A 248 -5.44 -10.62 -6.61
CA SER A 248 -6.57 -9.69 -6.56
C SER A 248 -6.83 -9.07 -7.93
N THR A 249 -5.79 -8.73 -8.68
CA THR A 249 -5.96 -8.21 -10.05
C THR A 249 -6.58 -9.26 -10.96
N LEU A 250 -6.13 -10.52 -10.89
CA LEU A 250 -6.73 -11.61 -11.65
C LEU A 250 -8.21 -11.83 -11.29
N ALA A 251 -8.55 -11.80 -10.00
CA ALA A 251 -9.94 -11.92 -9.54
C ALA A 251 -10.81 -10.77 -10.06
N ILE A 252 -10.30 -9.53 -10.06
CA ILE A 252 -11.00 -8.36 -10.60
C ILE A 252 -11.26 -8.53 -12.09
N LEU A 253 -10.24 -8.90 -12.88
CA LEU A 253 -10.38 -9.07 -14.33
C LEU A 253 -11.38 -10.19 -14.67
N ALA A 254 -11.37 -11.29 -13.92
CA ALA A 254 -12.33 -12.38 -14.10
C ALA A 254 -13.77 -11.97 -13.76
N ALA A 255 -13.96 -11.13 -12.73
CA ALA A 255 -15.27 -10.65 -12.31
C ALA A 255 -15.78 -9.46 -13.12
N LEU A 256 -14.91 -8.77 -13.87
CA LEU A 256 -15.23 -7.52 -14.56
C LEU A 256 -16.46 -7.61 -15.48
N PRO A 257 -16.67 -8.67 -16.29
CA PRO A 257 -17.86 -8.77 -17.13
C PRO A 257 -19.18 -8.74 -16.34
N LEU A 258 -19.19 -9.29 -15.12
CA LEU A 258 -20.36 -9.28 -14.24
C LEU A 258 -20.51 -7.92 -13.55
N LEU A 259 -19.39 -7.30 -13.15
CA LEU A 259 -19.37 -6.00 -12.48
C LEU A 259 -19.86 -4.87 -13.37
N VAL A 260 -19.59 -4.93 -14.68
CA VAL A 260 -20.03 -3.92 -15.65
C VAL A 260 -21.55 -3.90 -15.82
N LEU A 261 -22.23 -5.02 -15.53
CA LEU A 261 -23.69 -5.13 -15.58
C LEU A 261 -24.36 -4.57 -14.31
N ASP A 262 -23.60 -4.36 -13.24
CA ASP A 262 -24.11 -3.87 -11.97
C ASP A 262 -24.05 -2.33 -11.87
N GLY A 263 -25.11 -1.68 -12.35
CA GLY A 263 -25.26 -0.23 -12.27
C GLY A 263 -25.29 0.32 -10.83
N GLY A 264 -25.62 -0.51 -9.83
CA GLY A 264 -25.65 -0.13 -8.41
C GLY A 264 -24.29 -0.23 -7.71
N ARG A 265 -23.29 -0.85 -8.34
CA ARG A 265 -21.92 -1.07 -7.84
C ARG A 265 -21.84 -1.84 -6.51
N THR A 266 -22.89 -2.56 -6.13
CA THR A 266 -22.90 -3.41 -4.93
C THR A 266 -22.03 -4.65 -5.12
N GLY A 267 -21.95 -5.17 -6.34
CA GLY A 267 -21.08 -6.25 -6.79
C GLY A 267 -19.60 -5.93 -6.58
N VAL A 268 -19.19 -4.66 -6.65
CA VAL A 268 -17.82 -4.24 -6.35
C VAL A 268 -17.45 -4.60 -4.91
N VAL A 269 -18.35 -4.30 -3.97
CA VAL A 269 -18.13 -4.60 -2.54
C VAL A 269 -18.15 -6.11 -2.31
N ALA A 270 -19.09 -6.82 -2.93
CA ALA A 270 -19.20 -8.28 -2.81
C ALA A 270 -17.95 -9.00 -3.35
N VAL A 271 -17.51 -8.65 -4.57
CA VAL A 271 -16.33 -9.24 -5.20
C VAL A 271 -15.07 -8.94 -4.39
N ALA A 272 -14.91 -7.71 -3.90
CA ALA A 272 -13.77 -7.36 -3.04
C ALA A 272 -13.79 -8.16 -1.73
N ALA A 273 -14.94 -8.26 -1.06
CA ALA A 273 -15.08 -9.01 0.19
C ALA A 273 -14.80 -10.51 -0.01
N VAL A 274 -15.34 -11.12 -1.06
CA VAL A 274 -15.08 -12.52 -1.41
C VAL A 274 -13.61 -12.73 -1.74
N THR A 275 -13.00 -11.85 -2.53
CA THR A 275 -11.57 -11.92 -2.87
C THR A 275 -10.71 -11.87 -1.62
N ILE A 276 -10.97 -10.92 -0.71
CA ILE A 276 -10.24 -10.78 0.55
C ILE A 276 -10.42 -12.02 1.43
N ALA A 277 -11.65 -12.54 1.56
CA ALA A 277 -11.93 -13.72 2.38
C ALA A 277 -11.20 -14.98 1.86
N VAL A 278 -11.26 -15.22 0.54
CA VAL A 278 -10.57 -16.33 -0.12
C VAL A 278 -9.06 -16.19 0.04
N GLN A 279 -8.52 -14.98 -0.19
CA GLN A 279 -7.08 -14.73 -0.02
C GLN A 279 -6.63 -14.88 1.42
N ALA A 280 -7.42 -14.44 2.39
CA ALA A 280 -7.11 -14.62 3.81
C ALA A 280 -7.08 -16.11 4.18
N ALA A 281 -8.10 -16.87 3.79
CA ALA A 281 -8.15 -18.32 4.01
C ALA A 281 -6.95 -19.04 3.36
N PHE A 282 -6.64 -18.68 2.10
CA PHE A 282 -5.47 -19.20 1.40
C PHE A 282 -4.16 -18.83 2.11
N ALA A 283 -4.01 -17.58 2.57
CA ALA A 283 -2.80 -17.13 3.25
C ALA A 283 -2.58 -17.87 4.58
N HIS A 284 -3.64 -18.11 5.35
CA HIS A 284 -3.59 -18.94 6.56
C HIS A 284 -3.16 -20.37 6.24
N TRP A 285 -3.84 -21.01 5.28
CA TRP A 285 -3.54 -22.38 4.87
C TRP A 285 -2.12 -22.54 4.31
N TRP A 286 -1.68 -21.60 3.46
CA TRP A 286 -0.37 -21.62 2.81
C TRP A 286 0.75 -21.38 3.82
N LEU A 287 0.63 -20.34 4.64
CA LEU A 287 1.68 -20.00 5.61
C LEU A 287 1.75 -20.97 6.79
N ALA A 288 0.76 -21.84 7.00
CA ALA A 288 0.89 -22.97 7.90
C ALA A 288 1.95 -23.98 7.41
N ARG A 289 2.09 -24.14 6.08
CA ARG A 289 3.00 -25.13 5.45
C ARG A 289 4.31 -24.51 4.96
N PHE A 290 4.26 -23.24 4.55
CA PHE A 290 5.37 -22.53 3.93
C PHE A 290 5.80 -21.28 4.73
N ARG A 291 7.03 -20.83 4.52
CA ARG A 291 7.62 -19.67 5.22
C ARG A 291 7.23 -18.35 4.55
N TYR A 292 7.13 -18.35 3.22
CA TYR A 292 6.82 -17.20 2.37
C TYR A 292 5.64 -17.51 1.45
N GLY A 293 4.92 -16.48 1.01
CA GLY A 293 3.95 -16.63 -0.07
C GLY A 293 4.60 -17.06 -1.39
N PRO A 294 3.83 -17.57 -2.36
CA PRO A 294 4.36 -18.11 -3.61
C PRO A 294 5.22 -17.09 -4.38
N LEU A 295 4.70 -15.89 -4.63
CA LEU A 295 5.44 -14.85 -5.36
C LEU A 295 6.55 -14.25 -4.51
N GLU A 296 6.35 -14.12 -3.20
CA GLU A 296 7.38 -13.65 -2.28
C GLU A 296 8.59 -14.59 -2.23
N TRP A 297 8.34 -15.90 -2.28
CA TRP A 297 9.39 -16.92 -2.35
C TRP A 297 10.14 -16.84 -3.68
N ALA A 298 9.42 -16.83 -4.81
CA ALA A 298 10.04 -16.70 -6.13
C ALA A 298 10.88 -15.42 -6.23
N TRP A 299 10.30 -14.28 -5.82
CA TRP A 299 10.99 -12.99 -5.76
C TRP A 299 12.25 -13.03 -4.90
N ARG A 300 12.20 -13.74 -3.76
CA ARG A 300 13.37 -13.92 -2.88
C ARG A 300 14.45 -14.77 -3.54
N CYS A 301 14.08 -15.88 -4.18
CA CYS A 301 15.05 -16.74 -4.87
C CYS A 301 15.76 -15.98 -5.99
N LEU A 302 15.01 -15.21 -6.79
CA LEU A 302 15.56 -14.37 -7.84
C LEU A 302 16.44 -13.21 -7.31
N THR A 303 16.10 -12.65 -6.15
CA THR A 303 16.90 -11.58 -5.52
C THR A 303 18.29 -12.08 -5.09
N TRP A 304 18.36 -13.30 -4.56
CA TRP A 304 19.59 -13.88 -3.99
C TRP A 304 20.31 -14.84 -4.94
N TRP A 305 19.71 -15.18 -6.08
CA TRP A 305 20.16 -16.27 -6.98
C TRP A 305 20.39 -17.59 -6.23
N GLU A 306 19.52 -17.88 -5.28
CA GLU A 306 19.63 -19.05 -4.42
C GLU A 306 18.23 -19.60 -4.18
N ILE A 307 18.06 -20.92 -4.32
CA ILE A 307 16.79 -21.59 -4.00
C ILE A 307 16.69 -21.68 -2.48
N VAL A 308 15.92 -20.78 -1.88
CA VAL A 308 15.75 -20.73 -0.42
C VAL A 308 14.74 -21.80 0.04
N PRO A 309 15.03 -22.61 1.07
CA PRO A 309 14.06 -23.56 1.61
C PRO A 309 12.77 -22.89 2.08
N ASN A 310 11.62 -23.29 1.52
CA ASN A 310 10.31 -22.68 1.82
C ASN A 310 9.44 -23.49 2.79
N ARG A 311 9.53 -24.83 2.78
CA ARG A 311 8.74 -25.67 3.69
C ARG A 311 9.12 -25.37 5.13
N ARG A 312 8.12 -25.26 6.01
CA ARG A 312 8.40 -25.25 7.45
C ARG A 312 8.93 -26.63 7.87
N PRO A 313 9.88 -26.71 8.81
CA PRO A 313 10.21 -27.99 9.43
C PRO A 313 8.91 -28.57 9.99
N ALA A 314 8.67 -29.88 9.82
CA ALA A 314 7.60 -30.53 10.55
C ALA A 314 7.86 -30.27 12.05
N GLU A 315 6.89 -29.72 12.76
CA GLU A 315 6.94 -29.77 14.22
C GLU A 315 6.99 -31.26 14.57
N GLY A 316 8.15 -31.72 15.04
CA GLY A 316 8.24 -33.03 15.67
C GLY A 316 7.27 -33.06 16.86
N PRO A 317 6.71 -34.23 17.20
CA PRO A 317 5.78 -34.32 18.33
C PRO A 317 6.42 -33.68 19.58
N PRO A 318 5.64 -32.95 20.40
CA PRO A 318 6.15 -32.41 21.65
C PRO A 318 6.70 -33.58 22.48
N ALA A 319 7.97 -33.48 22.86
CA ALA A 319 8.62 -34.39 23.79
C ALA A 319 8.06 -34.21 25.21
#